data_AF-A0A0D3RM12-F1
#
_entry.id   AF-A0A0D3RM12-F1
#
_cell.length_a   1.000
_cell.length_b   1.000
_cell.length_c   1.000
_cell.angle_alpha   90.00
_cell.angle_beta   90.00
_cell.angle_gamma   90.00
#
_symmetry.space_group_name_H-M   'P 1'
#
loop_
_entity.id
_entity.type
_entity.pdbx_description
1 polymer ?
#
loop_
_entity_poly.entity_id
_entity_poly.type
_entity_poly.pdbx_seq_one_letter_code
_entity_poly.pdbx_strand_id
1 'polypeptide(L)'
;MTTITNKKQYPSEQYLNELITNMEFAAMAPVEVVRVMAAELQERRKADSRKRRLDAAEKRIAELEAREIKPAKGEVLVVVSGFTGCGKSAIAGEIEIAMKAIGVPVQWTNGDAEKHMTGADWLTAIEMYKPTVRIVEVNVPRAAGIKVNGE
;
A
#
# COMPACT_ATOMS: atom_id res chain seq x y z
N MET A 1 -7.00 -34.64 39.21
CA MET A 1 -6.78 -33.40 39.98
C MET A 1 -5.30 -33.05 39.90
N THR A 2 -4.92 -32.12 39.04
CA THR A 2 -3.53 -31.65 38.87
C THR A 2 -3.39 -30.32 39.61
N THR A 3 -2.67 -30.33 40.73
CA THR A 3 -2.40 -29.17 41.57
C THR A 3 -1.34 -28.28 40.91
N ILE A 4 -1.77 -27.15 40.35
CA ILE A 4 -0.88 -26.08 39.89
C ILE A 4 -0.40 -25.33 41.14
N THR A 5 0.83 -25.59 41.59
CA THR A 5 1.47 -24.76 42.61
C THR A 5 2.12 -23.56 41.94
N ASN A 6 1.39 -22.44 41.89
CA ASN A 6 1.96 -21.14 41.52
C ASN A 6 2.86 -20.67 42.66
N LYS A 7 4.12 -21.11 42.68
CA LYS A 7 5.13 -20.56 43.58
C LYS A 7 5.50 -19.19 43.03
N LYS A 8 5.20 -18.13 43.79
CA LYS A 8 5.71 -16.78 43.51
C LYS A 8 7.22 -16.86 43.30
N GLN A 9 7.68 -16.67 42.07
CA GLN A 9 9.10 -16.68 41.75
C GLN A 9 9.67 -15.33 42.18
N TYR A 10 10.38 -15.34 43.31
CA TYR A 10 11.10 -14.16 43.79
C TYR A 10 12.28 -13.87 42.85
N PRO A 11 12.58 -12.59 42.59
CA PRO A 11 13.72 -12.24 41.76
C PRO A 11 15.02 -12.83 42.32
N SER A 12 15.97 -13.14 41.45
CA SER A 12 17.25 -13.70 41.86
C SER A 12 18.01 -12.74 42.78
N GLU A 13 18.84 -13.29 43.65
CA GLU A 13 19.69 -12.51 44.57
C GLU A 13 20.61 -11.54 43.82
N GLN A 14 21.07 -11.93 42.62
CA GLN A 14 21.84 -11.05 41.72
C GLN A 14 21.04 -9.81 41.30
N TYR A 15 19.77 -9.97 40.94
CA TYR A 15 18.91 -8.86 40.54
C TYR A 15 18.61 -7.92 41.73
N LEU A 16 18.42 -8.50 42.91
CA LEU A 16 18.22 -7.73 44.14
C LEU A 16 19.47 -6.91 44.50
N ASN A 17 20.66 -7.50 44.39
CA ASN A 17 21.92 -6.80 44.63
C ASN A 17 22.15 -5.66 43.63
N GLU A 18 21.90 -5.92 42.34
CA GLU A 18 22.02 -4.90 41.30
C GLU A 18 21.05 -3.73 41.53
N LEU A 19 19.81 -4.01 41.93
CA LEU A 19 18.84 -2.97 42.30
C LEU A 19 19.30 -2.13 43.49
N ILE A 20 19.81 -2.78 44.54
CA ILE A 20 20.31 -2.10 45.74
C ILE A 20 21.47 -1.18 45.36
N THR A 21 22.47 -1.69 44.63
CA THR A 21 23.63 -0.90 44.19
C THR A 21 23.21 0.29 43.32
N ASN A 22 22.24 0.11 42.43
CA ASN A 22 21.75 1.18 41.56
C ASN A 22 20.99 2.26 42.34
N MET A 23 20.21 1.89 43.35
CA MET A 23 19.52 2.84 44.23
C MET A 23 20.51 3.61 45.12
N GLU A 24 21.51 2.92 45.67
CA GLU A 24 22.58 3.55 46.45
C GLU A 24 23.38 4.54 45.61
N PHE A 25 23.73 4.17 44.38
CA PHE A 25 24.38 5.07 43.43
C PHE A 25 23.52 6.31 43.14
N ALA A 26 22.22 6.14 42.87
CA ALA A 26 21.32 7.26 42.62
C ALA A 26 21.15 8.19 43.84
N ALA A 27 21.28 7.66 45.06
CA ALA A 27 21.19 8.43 46.30
C ALA A 27 22.49 9.17 46.66
N MET A 28 23.66 8.63 46.28
CA MET A 28 24.97 9.20 46.60
C MET A 28 25.59 10.03 45.47
N ALA A 29 25.14 9.86 44.23
CA ALA A 29 25.66 10.62 43.09
C ALA A 29 25.23 12.10 43.15
N PRO A 30 26.09 13.03 42.69
CA PRO A 30 25.71 14.42 42.53
C PRO A 30 24.47 14.54 41.62
N VAL A 31 23.54 15.43 41.99
CA VAL A 31 22.27 15.64 41.26
C VAL A 31 22.49 15.90 39.76
N GLU A 32 23.57 16.59 39.40
CA GLU A 32 23.94 16.88 38.02
C GLU A 32 24.25 15.60 37.21
N VAL A 33 24.94 14.63 37.83
CA VAL A 33 25.29 13.34 37.19
C VAL A 33 24.04 12.52 36.92
N VAL A 34 23.12 12.45 37.90
CA VAL A 34 21.84 11.73 37.76
C VAL A 34 20.97 12.36 36.67
N ARG A 35 20.96 13.69 36.57
CA ARG A 35 20.22 14.42 35.50
C ARG A 35 20.77 14.13 34.11
N VAL A 36 22.09 14.15 33.94
CA VAL A 36 22.74 13.83 32.66
C VAL A 36 22.45 12.38 32.25
N MET A 37 22.56 11.43 33.18
CA MET A 37 22.23 10.02 32.91
C MET A 37 20.75 9.82 32.57
N ALA A 38 19.84 10.51 33.27
CA ALA A 38 18.41 10.45 32.97
C ALA A 38 18.10 11.03 31.58
N ALA A 39 18.73 12.15 31.19
CA ALA A 39 18.60 12.73 29.85
C ALA A 39 19.15 11.77 28.77
N GLU A 40 20.30 11.14 29.00
CA GLU A 40 20.88 10.16 28.08
C GLU A 40 19.97 8.94 27.90
N LEU A 41 19.42 8.40 28.98
CA LEU A 41 18.45 7.30 28.93
C LEU A 41 17.16 7.69 28.18
N GLN A 42 16.70 8.92 28.34
CA GLN A 42 15.55 9.43 27.58
C GLN A 42 15.85 9.53 26.08
N GLU A 43 17.01 10.02 25.69
CA GLU A 43 17.41 10.10 24.28
C GLU A 43 17.59 8.71 23.67
N ARG A 44 18.21 7.78 24.40
CA ARG A 44 18.31 6.36 23.98
C ARG A 44 16.92 5.75 23.77
N ARG A 45 15.97 5.96 24.70
CA ARG A 45 14.58 5.50 24.55
C ARG A 45 13.87 6.10 23.34
N LYS A 46 14.06 7.40 23.07
CA LYS A 46 13.51 8.06 21.88
C LYS A 46 14.10 7.48 20.60
N ALA A 47 15.41 7.26 20.56
CA ALA A 47 16.10 6.63 19.43
C ALA A 47 15.58 5.20 19.19
N ASP A 48 15.44 4.39 20.23
CA ASP A 48 14.87 3.04 20.13
C ASP A 48 13.43 3.06 19.63
N SER A 49 12.62 4.01 20.11
CA SER A 49 11.23 4.17 19.65
C SER A 49 11.17 4.54 18.17
N ARG A 50 12.09 5.40 17.70
CA ARG A 50 12.18 5.82 16.30
C ARG A 50 12.62 4.66 15.42
N LYS A 51 13.62 3.90 15.87
CA LYS A 51 14.09 2.69 15.18
C LYS A 51 12.96 1.66 15.02
N ARG A 52 12.22 1.36 16.09
CA ARG A 52 11.06 0.45 16.01
C ARG A 52 9.99 0.93 15.03
N ARG A 53 9.75 2.24 14.95
CA ARG A 53 8.80 2.82 14.00
C ARG A 53 9.28 2.71 12.56
N LEU A 54 10.58 2.88 12.32
CA LEU A 54 11.19 2.67 11.01
C LEU A 54 11.10 1.20 10.60
N ASP A 55 11.52 0.27 11.47
CA ASP A 55 11.43 -1.17 11.19
C ASP A 55 9.98 -1.60 10.89
N ALA A 56 9.00 -1.07 11.64
CA ALA A 56 7.59 -1.33 11.39
C ALA A 56 7.09 -0.72 10.07
N ALA A 57 7.55 0.48 9.72
CA ALA A 57 7.21 1.14 8.46
C ALA A 57 7.84 0.41 7.27
N GLU A 58 9.11 0.01 7.36
CA GLU A 58 9.81 -0.78 6.34
C GLU A 58 9.11 -2.13 6.12
N LYS A 59 8.72 -2.82 7.19
CA LYS A 59 7.94 -4.05 7.08
C LYS A 59 6.59 -3.82 6.38
N ARG A 60 5.93 -2.69 6.65
CA ARG A 60 4.66 -2.33 6.02
C ARG A 60 4.85 -1.95 4.55
N ILE A 61 5.92 -1.24 4.21
CA ILE A 61 6.28 -0.90 2.83
C ILE A 61 6.57 -2.19 2.06
N ALA A 62 7.39 -3.09 2.59
CA ALA A 62 7.67 -4.38 1.95
C ALA A 62 6.41 -5.23 1.75
N GLU A 63 5.47 -5.20 2.70
CA GLU A 63 4.18 -5.87 2.56
C GLU A 63 3.32 -5.26 1.44
N LEU A 64 3.33 -3.92 1.30
CA LEU A 64 2.59 -3.22 0.25
C LEU A 64 3.23 -3.43 -1.13
N GLU A 65 4.56 -3.34 -1.23
CA GLU A 65 5.31 -3.60 -2.47
C GLU A 65 5.17 -5.05 -2.93
N ALA A 66 5.08 -6.01 -2.02
CA ALA A 66 4.82 -7.41 -2.35
C ALA A 66 3.39 -7.66 -2.87
N ARG A 67 2.44 -6.79 -2.50
CA ARG A 67 1.07 -6.82 -3.03
C ARG A 67 0.91 -6.04 -4.33
N GLU A 68 1.88 -5.19 -4.66
CA GLU A 68 1.88 -4.43 -5.89
C GLU A 68 2.19 -5.36 -7.07
N ILE A 69 1.26 -5.43 -8.01
CA ILE A 69 1.43 -6.21 -9.23
C ILE A 69 2.39 -5.42 -10.12
N LYS A 70 3.61 -5.93 -10.32
CA LYS A 70 4.58 -5.32 -11.23
C LYS A 70 4.32 -5.78 -12.67
N PRO A 71 4.16 -4.88 -13.65
CA PRO A 71 4.06 -5.28 -15.05
C PRO A 71 5.36 -5.95 -15.52
N ALA A 72 5.25 -6.96 -16.37
CA ALA A 72 6.40 -7.52 -17.07
C ALA A 72 7.02 -6.51 -18.04
N LYS A 73 8.26 -6.76 -18.48
CA LYS A 73 8.94 -5.89 -19.43
C LYS A 73 8.19 -5.87 -20.77
N GLY A 74 7.70 -4.69 -21.16
CA GLY A 74 6.89 -4.52 -22.38
C GLY A 74 5.39 -4.74 -22.17
N GLU A 75 4.96 -5.04 -20.94
CA GLU A 75 3.55 -5.11 -20.55
C GLU A 75 3.08 -3.77 -19.99
N VAL A 76 1.85 -3.37 -20.32
CA VAL A 76 1.18 -2.22 -19.70
C VAL A 76 0.12 -2.76 -18.75
N LEU A 77 0.34 -2.60 -17.45
CA LEU A 77 -0.64 -2.96 -16.42
C LEU A 77 -1.64 -1.82 -16.24
N VAL A 78 -2.93 -2.12 -16.41
CA VAL A 78 -4.02 -1.21 -16.09
C VAL A 78 -4.79 -1.73 -14.87
N VAL A 79 -4.80 -0.95 -13.79
CA VAL A 79 -5.54 -1.27 -12.57
C VAL A 79 -6.79 -0.38 -12.49
N VAL A 80 -7.97 -0.98 -12.63
CA VAL A 80 -9.26 -0.28 -12.48
C VAL A 80 -9.79 -0.53 -11.07
N SER A 81 -9.88 0.51 -10.25
CA SER A 81 -10.29 0.42 -8.85
C SER A 81 -11.47 1.36 -8.53
N GLY A 82 -12.25 1.03 -7.50
CA GLY A 82 -13.46 1.78 -7.14
C GLY A 82 -14.54 0.92 -6.47
N PHE A 83 -15.55 1.58 -5.90
CA PHE A 83 -16.66 0.91 -5.20
C PHE A 83 -17.53 0.03 -6.12
N THR A 84 -18.28 -0.91 -5.55
CA THR A 84 -19.24 -1.73 -6.31
C THR A 84 -20.26 -0.84 -7.01
N GLY A 85 -20.55 -1.10 -8.29
CA GLY A 85 -21.51 -0.31 -9.08
C GLY A 85 -20.96 0.99 -9.69
N CYS A 86 -19.69 1.36 -9.47
CA CYS A 86 -19.14 2.60 -10.03
C CYS A 86 -18.69 2.52 -11.51
N GLY A 87 -19.05 1.43 -12.22
CA GLY A 87 -18.74 1.29 -13.65
C GLY A 87 -17.33 0.77 -13.99
N LYS A 88 -16.59 0.20 -13.04
CA LYS A 88 -15.25 -0.39 -13.29
C LYS A 88 -15.24 -1.37 -14.47
N SER A 89 -16.22 -2.27 -14.49
CA SER A 89 -16.36 -3.31 -15.53
C SER A 89 -16.65 -2.72 -16.90
N ALA A 90 -17.32 -1.56 -16.96
CA ALA A 90 -17.57 -0.86 -18.23
C ALA A 90 -16.24 -0.34 -18.81
N ILE A 91 -15.46 0.37 -18.00
CA ILE A 91 -14.14 0.89 -18.42
C ILE A 91 -13.17 -0.25 -18.78
N ALA A 92 -13.08 -1.29 -17.96
CA ALA A 92 -12.23 -2.44 -18.26
C ALA A 92 -12.67 -3.15 -19.56
N GLY A 93 -13.99 -3.26 -19.80
CA GLY A 93 -14.53 -3.81 -21.04
C GLY A 93 -14.25 -2.96 -22.28
N GLU A 94 -14.38 -1.62 -22.18
CA GLU A 94 -14.04 -0.69 -23.27
C GLU A 94 -12.57 -0.81 -23.66
N ILE A 95 -11.67 -0.86 -22.67
CA ILE A 95 -10.23 -1.04 -22.91
C ILE A 95 -9.98 -2.39 -23.60
N GLU A 96 -10.58 -3.48 -23.11
CA GLU A 96 -10.42 -4.80 -23.70
C GLU A 96 -10.85 -4.84 -25.18
N ILE A 97 -12.02 -4.26 -25.49
CA ILE A 97 -12.53 -4.20 -26.86
C ILE A 97 -11.60 -3.36 -27.74
N ALA A 98 -11.20 -2.18 -27.29
CA ALA A 98 -10.32 -1.30 -28.03
C ALA A 98 -8.95 -1.95 -28.32
N MET A 99 -8.34 -2.59 -27.33
CA MET A 99 -7.05 -3.27 -27.49
C MET A 99 -7.15 -4.46 -28.45
N LYS A 100 -8.21 -5.28 -28.33
CA LYS A 100 -8.46 -6.38 -29.28
C LYS A 100 -8.66 -5.86 -30.71
N ALA A 101 -9.37 -4.75 -30.88
CA ALA A 101 -9.64 -4.16 -32.20
C ALA A 101 -8.37 -3.70 -32.93
N ILE A 102 -7.35 -3.23 -32.19
CA ILE A 102 -6.05 -2.84 -32.76
C ILE A 102 -5.02 -3.98 -32.80
N GLY A 103 -5.40 -5.20 -32.41
CA GLY A 103 -4.53 -6.37 -32.42
C GLY A 103 -3.56 -6.46 -31.24
N VAL A 104 -3.75 -5.68 -30.18
CA VAL A 104 -2.95 -5.77 -28.95
C VAL A 104 -3.49 -6.93 -28.09
N PRO A 105 -2.64 -7.88 -27.67
CA PRO A 105 -3.07 -8.95 -26.78
C PRO A 105 -3.45 -8.37 -25.42
N VAL A 106 -4.63 -8.74 -24.92
CA VAL A 106 -5.17 -8.27 -23.63
C VAL A 106 -5.68 -9.44 -22.82
N GLN A 107 -5.41 -9.41 -21.52
CA GLN A 107 -5.91 -10.39 -20.56
C GLN A 107 -6.59 -9.63 -19.42
N TRP A 108 -7.89 -9.88 -19.23
CA TRP A 108 -8.63 -9.36 -18.08
C TRP A 108 -8.89 -10.49 -17.07
N THR A 109 -8.05 -10.56 -16.05
CA THR A 109 -8.17 -11.55 -14.97
C THR A 109 -9.49 -11.39 -14.23
N ASN A 110 -10.28 -12.47 -14.13
CA ASN A 110 -11.58 -12.52 -13.43
C ASN A 110 -12.69 -11.63 -14.04
N GLY A 111 -12.51 -11.14 -15.28
CA GLY A 111 -13.45 -10.21 -15.92
C GLY A 111 -14.83 -10.81 -16.21
N ASP A 112 -14.92 -12.10 -16.56
CA ASP A 112 -16.19 -12.72 -16.95
C ASP A 112 -17.19 -12.82 -15.78
N ALA A 113 -16.70 -13.13 -14.58
CA ALA A 113 -17.52 -13.12 -13.37
C ALA A 113 -18.08 -11.73 -13.07
N GLU A 114 -17.30 -10.67 -13.28
CA GLU A 114 -17.72 -9.30 -13.02
C GLU A 114 -18.63 -8.74 -14.13
N LYS A 115 -18.41 -9.13 -15.40
CA LYS A 115 -19.28 -8.81 -16.54
C LYS A 115 -20.66 -9.45 -16.41
N HIS A 116 -20.73 -10.73 -16.07
CA HIS A 116 -21.99 -11.45 -15.91
C HIS A 116 -22.79 -10.97 -14.68
N MET A 117 -22.11 -10.59 -13.60
CA MET A 117 -22.78 -10.08 -12.40
C MET A 117 -23.37 -8.67 -12.60
N THR A 118 -22.77 -7.84 -13.45
CA THR A 118 -23.18 -6.44 -13.66
C THR A 118 -24.05 -6.21 -14.90
N GLY A 119 -24.29 -7.25 -15.71
CA GLY A 119 -25.05 -7.13 -16.96
C GLY A 119 -24.33 -6.31 -18.04
N ALA A 120 -23.01 -6.11 -17.91
CA ALA A 120 -22.17 -5.40 -18.88
C ALA A 120 -21.80 -6.29 -20.08
N ASP A 121 -22.77 -7.05 -20.60
CA ASP A 121 -22.61 -7.86 -21.80
C ASP A 121 -23.05 -7.08 -23.04
N TRP A 122 -22.14 -6.24 -23.52
CA TRP A 122 -22.34 -5.42 -24.71
C TRP A 122 -22.51 -6.26 -25.98
N LEU A 123 -22.00 -7.50 -26.01
CA LEU A 123 -22.06 -8.35 -27.20
C LEU A 123 -23.51 -8.73 -27.51
N THR A 124 -24.27 -9.16 -26.49
CA THR A 124 -25.71 -9.44 -26.62
C THR A 124 -26.50 -8.22 -27.08
N ALA A 125 -26.18 -7.03 -26.56
CA ALA A 125 -26.86 -5.79 -26.94
C ALA A 125 -26.54 -5.38 -28.40
N ILE A 126 -25.28 -5.47 -28.82
CA ILE A 126 -24.85 -5.17 -30.19
C ILE A 126 -25.51 -6.14 -31.17
N GLU A 127 -25.60 -7.43 -30.83
CA GLU A 127 -26.23 -8.44 -31.67
C GLU A 127 -27.75 -8.23 -31.79
N MET A 128 -28.41 -7.87 -30.69
CA MET A 128 -29.86 -7.63 -30.65
C MET A 128 -30.28 -6.38 -31.42
N TYR A 129 -29.58 -5.26 -31.21
CA TYR A 129 -30.00 -3.95 -31.74
C TYR A 129 -29.32 -3.58 -33.07
N LYS A 130 -28.26 -4.28 -33.49
CA LYS A 130 -27.49 -4.03 -34.73
C LYS A 130 -27.30 -2.54 -35.03
N PRO A 131 -26.78 -1.75 -34.08
CA PRO A 131 -26.64 -0.31 -34.26
C PRO A 131 -25.65 0.02 -35.39
N THR A 132 -25.76 1.22 -35.97
CA THR A 132 -24.79 1.75 -36.94
C THR A 132 -24.06 2.96 -36.35
N VAL A 133 -22.75 3.06 -36.61
CA VAL A 133 -21.91 4.17 -36.16
C VAL A 133 -21.37 4.90 -37.39
N ARG A 134 -21.52 6.22 -37.44
CA ARG A 134 -20.94 7.09 -38.47
C ARG A 134 -19.81 7.91 -37.84
N ILE A 135 -18.58 7.64 -38.23
CA ILE A 135 -17.40 8.40 -37.81
C ILE A 135 -17.10 9.43 -38.90
N VAL A 136 -16.93 10.70 -38.51
CA VAL A 136 -16.52 11.78 -39.41
C VAL A 136 -15.26 12.40 -38.82
N GLU A 137 -14.14 12.20 -39.49
CA GLU A 137 -12.91 12.91 -39.18
C GLU A 137 -12.96 14.28 -39.87
N VAL A 138 -12.76 15.35 -39.10
CA VAL A 138 -12.66 16.72 -39.62
C VAL A 138 -11.27 17.24 -39.31
N ASN A 139 -10.45 17.41 -40.34
CA ASN A 139 -9.15 18.04 -40.19
C ASN A 139 -9.32 19.56 -40.09
N VAL A 140 -9.09 20.13 -38.90
CA VAL A 140 -9.01 21.58 -38.71
C VAL A 140 -7.55 21.99 -38.88
N PRO A 141 -7.20 22.77 -39.93
CA PRO A 141 -5.82 23.20 -40.13
C PRO A 141 -5.37 24.03 -38.93
N ARG A 142 -4.21 23.69 -38.37
CA ARG A 142 -3.55 24.56 -37.39
C ARG A 142 -3.26 25.89 -38.09
N ALA A 143 -3.90 26.97 -37.62
CA ALA A 143 -3.53 28.31 -38.06
C ALA A 143 -2.03 28.50 -37.81
N ALA A 144 -1.28 28.86 -38.86
CA ALA A 144 0.19 29.00 -38.84
C ALA A 144 0.70 30.18 -37.97
N GLY A 145 -0.02 30.58 -36.92
CA GLY A 145 0.19 31.86 -36.22
C GLY A 145 0.23 31.82 -34.70
N ILE A 146 -0.08 30.70 -34.02
CA ILE A 146 0.03 30.67 -32.55
C ILE A 146 1.37 30.04 -32.17
N LYS A 147 2.37 30.92 -32.01
CA LYS A 147 3.63 30.57 -31.32
C LYS A 147 3.27 30.22 -29.87
N VAL A 148 3.44 28.95 -29.50
CA VAL A 148 3.50 28.56 -28.09
C VAL A 148 4.92 28.90 -27.65
N ASN A 149 5.09 30.03 -26.96
CA ASN A 149 6.37 30.34 -26.32
C ASN A 149 6.50 29.45 -25.08
N GLY A 150 7.44 28.51 -25.10
CA GLY A 150 7.85 27.76 -23.92
C GLY A 150 8.25 26.33 -24.25
N GLU A 151 9.54 26.13 -24.52
CA GLU A 151 10.25 24.91 -24.10
C GLU A 151 10.28 24.82 -22.57
#